data_AF-A0A1I5MDD9-F1
#
_entry.id   AF-A0A1I5MDD9-F1
#
_cell.length_a   1.000
_cell.length_b   1.000
_cell.length_c   1.000
_cell.angle_alpha   90.00
_cell.angle_beta   90.00
_cell.angle_gamma   90.00
#
_symmetry.space_group_name_H-M   'P 1'
#
loop_
_entity.id
_entity.type
_entity.pdbx_description
1 polymer ?
#
loop_
_entity_poly.entity_id
_entity_poly.type
_entity_poly.pdbx_seq_one_letter_code
_entity_poly.pdbx_strand_id
1 'polypeptide(L)'
;MTEAIPPKGAGPLARREARLAWGLLLPTIAIVSAVVVVPLLAIFWISVKPIGLADLRPPAPVVRENLRGEGEDLRVQYRLRNSSRDVAISGVTLSDSLPKGLTVREPDARCEVEGTAVFCDLGDLEPGGRHEIEIFVTAETATDPLGDLAEASPPRLTGDAPNVLTNFVFTFENFIRIFDGGEFWGVLGVTLFYAVFGTIGALVVGLFAALLLDTSFRGQGVLRGLYLFPYVAPVIAVAFTWVILFDPFSGSANALLLRMGVTESAINFFGDRPLALIMVTVFEIWRYFPLSFLFILARMQSIPEDMYEAADMDGASPFQKFWYLSLPQLLGILSVLFLLRFIWTFNKFDDIFLLTGGNAGTRTLTVNVYEQAFAVSNIGAGAAVAVVIFACLLLFSVIFFKVLSREEGL
;
A
#
# COMPACT_ATOMS: atom_id res chain seq x y z
N MET A 1 -67.35 -6.86 10.51
CA MET A 1 -66.20 -6.20 9.86
C MET A 1 -64.96 -6.89 10.40
N THR A 2 -64.26 -7.66 9.57
CA THR A 2 -63.02 -8.35 9.95
C THR A 2 -61.86 -7.37 9.77
N GLU A 3 -61.15 -7.05 10.86
CA GLU A 3 -59.93 -6.24 10.84
C GLU A 3 -58.87 -6.92 9.95
N ALA A 4 -58.43 -6.20 8.92
CA ALA A 4 -57.33 -6.64 8.06
C ALA A 4 -56.00 -6.46 8.82
N ILE A 5 -55.41 -7.57 9.28
CA ILE A 5 -54.07 -7.57 9.89
C ILE A 5 -53.05 -7.53 8.74
N PRO A 6 -52.09 -6.58 8.74
CA PRO A 6 -51.06 -6.54 7.70
C PRO A 6 -50.22 -7.83 7.72
N PRO A 7 -49.86 -8.40 6.56
CA PRO A 7 -49.15 -9.66 6.49
C PRO A 7 -47.78 -9.57 7.18
N LYS A 8 -47.55 -10.44 8.16
CA LYS A 8 -46.24 -10.58 8.82
C LYS A 8 -45.30 -11.35 7.90
N GLY A 9 -44.52 -10.61 7.10
CA GLY A 9 -43.39 -11.15 6.33
C GLY A 9 -43.39 -10.76 4.87
N ALA A 10 -42.21 -10.87 4.24
CA ALA A 10 -42.05 -10.61 2.82
C ALA A 10 -42.93 -11.57 1.99
N GLY A 11 -43.82 -11.00 1.17
CA GLY A 11 -44.68 -11.75 0.26
C GLY A 11 -43.89 -12.54 -0.79
N PRO A 12 -44.55 -13.43 -1.56
CA PRO A 12 -43.89 -14.28 -2.56
C PRO A 12 -43.09 -13.48 -3.60
N LEU A 13 -43.60 -12.30 -4.00
CA LEU A 13 -42.93 -11.38 -4.93
C LEU A 13 -41.66 -10.78 -4.31
N ALA A 14 -41.74 -10.22 -3.10
CA ALA A 14 -40.59 -9.67 -2.38
C ALA A 14 -39.47 -10.71 -2.18
N ARG A 15 -39.81 -11.98 -1.93
CA ARG A 15 -38.82 -13.07 -1.85
C ARG A 15 -38.19 -13.44 -3.19
N ARG A 16 -38.92 -13.24 -4.30
CA ARG A 16 -38.41 -13.48 -5.65
C ARG A 16 -37.50 -12.33 -6.10
N GLU A 17 -37.89 -11.10 -5.81
CA GLU A 17 -37.09 -9.89 -6.00
C GLU A 17 -35.80 -9.95 -5.19
N ALA A 18 -35.86 -10.30 -3.91
CA ALA A 18 -34.66 -10.46 -3.08
C ALA A 18 -33.72 -11.54 -3.63
N ARG A 19 -34.24 -12.69 -4.09
CA ARG A 19 -33.42 -13.73 -4.72
C ARG A 19 -32.75 -13.27 -6.00
N LEU A 20 -33.48 -12.52 -6.84
CA LEU A 20 -32.93 -11.95 -8.07
C LEU A 20 -31.87 -10.88 -7.76
N ALA A 21 -32.13 -10.00 -6.78
CA ALA A 21 -31.18 -8.99 -6.32
C ALA A 21 -29.89 -9.62 -5.79
N TRP A 22 -29.98 -10.64 -4.93
CA TRP A 22 -28.81 -11.40 -4.48
C TRP A 22 -28.11 -12.10 -5.65
N GLY A 23 -28.85 -12.71 -6.59
CA GLY A 23 -28.27 -13.33 -7.78
C GLY A 23 -27.48 -12.34 -8.66
N LEU A 24 -27.97 -11.11 -8.81
CA LEU A 24 -27.31 -10.05 -9.58
C LEU A 24 -26.09 -9.46 -8.85
N LEU A 25 -26.18 -9.29 -7.52
CA LEU A 25 -25.10 -8.68 -6.72
C LEU A 25 -24.00 -9.66 -6.32
N LEU A 26 -24.29 -10.96 -6.25
CA LEU A 26 -23.35 -11.97 -5.74
C LEU A 26 -22.01 -12.00 -6.50
N PRO A 27 -21.94 -11.94 -7.85
CA PRO A 27 -20.66 -11.91 -8.55
C PRO A 27 -19.83 -10.69 -8.16
N THR A 28 -20.45 -9.51 -8.08
CA THR A 28 -19.77 -8.27 -7.70
C THR A 28 -19.28 -8.32 -6.25
N ILE A 29 -20.14 -8.74 -5.32
CA ILE A 29 -19.79 -8.87 -3.90
C ILE A 29 -18.65 -9.88 -3.74
N ALA A 30 -18.71 -11.03 -4.43
CA ALA A 30 -17.69 -12.06 -4.36
C ALA A 30 -16.33 -11.55 -4.87
N ILE A 31 -16.30 -10.89 -6.02
CA ILE A 31 -15.05 -10.34 -6.59
C ILE A 31 -14.47 -9.25 -5.70
N VAL A 32 -15.28 -8.27 -5.27
CA VAL A 32 -14.82 -7.18 -4.41
C VAL A 32 -14.34 -7.73 -3.07
N SER A 33 -15.08 -8.67 -2.49
CA SER A 33 -14.68 -9.32 -1.24
C SER A 33 -13.39 -10.10 -1.41
N ALA A 34 -13.21 -10.86 -2.48
CA ALA A 34 -11.97 -11.61 -2.72
C ALA A 34 -10.75 -10.67 -2.86
N VAL A 35 -10.88 -9.58 -3.62
CA VAL A 35 -9.81 -8.61 -3.85
C VAL A 35 -9.41 -7.85 -2.57
N VAL A 36 -10.34 -7.65 -1.64
CA VAL A 36 -10.07 -6.91 -0.38
C VAL A 36 -9.74 -7.84 0.78
N VAL A 37 -10.56 -8.86 1.01
CA VAL A 37 -10.48 -9.74 2.18
C VAL A 37 -9.26 -10.65 2.10
N VAL A 38 -8.91 -11.17 0.92
CA VAL A 38 -7.76 -12.09 0.81
C VAL A 38 -6.44 -11.38 1.15
N PRO A 39 -6.10 -10.21 0.57
CA PRO A 39 -4.90 -9.47 0.98
C PRO A 39 -4.95 -9.02 2.44
N LEU A 40 -6.12 -8.62 2.95
CA LEU A 40 -6.29 -8.25 4.36
C LEU A 40 -5.92 -9.43 5.27
N LEU A 41 -6.50 -10.60 5.04
CA LEU A 41 -6.19 -11.82 5.81
C LEU A 41 -4.71 -12.20 5.69
N ALA A 42 -4.11 -12.03 4.50
CA ALA A 42 -2.69 -12.25 4.31
C ALA A 42 -1.83 -11.28 5.15
N ILE A 43 -2.20 -10.00 5.27
CA ILE A 43 -1.51 -9.04 6.14
C ILE A 43 -1.58 -9.48 7.60
N PHE A 44 -2.76 -9.88 8.08
CA PHE A 44 -2.90 -10.42 9.44
C PHE A 44 -2.04 -11.67 9.65
N TRP A 45 -2.05 -12.59 8.69
CA TRP A 45 -1.24 -13.81 8.73
C TRP A 45 0.26 -13.53 8.76
N ILE A 46 0.74 -12.60 7.94
CA ILE A 46 2.16 -12.22 7.85
C ILE A 46 2.60 -11.45 9.11
N SER A 47 1.71 -10.65 9.72
CA SER A 47 2.05 -9.83 10.89
C SER A 47 2.51 -10.64 12.11
N VAL A 48 2.01 -11.88 12.25
CA VAL A 48 2.34 -12.80 13.35
C VAL A 48 3.44 -13.79 12.98
N LYS A 49 4.26 -13.48 11.97
CA LYS A 49 5.36 -14.34 11.50
C LYS A 49 6.67 -13.55 11.33
N PRO A 50 7.83 -14.16 11.58
CA PRO A 50 9.12 -13.51 11.41
C PRO A 50 9.54 -13.58 9.92
N ILE A 51 8.83 -12.86 9.05
CA ILE A 51 9.04 -12.91 7.59
C ILE A 51 9.87 -11.71 7.14
N GLY A 52 11.02 -11.98 6.51
CA GLY A 52 11.79 -11.02 5.74
C GLY A 52 11.43 -10.99 4.26
N LEU A 53 11.96 -10.01 3.53
CA LEU A 53 11.78 -9.90 2.08
C LEU A 53 12.42 -11.07 1.31
N ALA A 54 13.50 -11.65 1.85
CA ALA A 54 14.17 -12.81 1.26
C ALA A 54 13.32 -14.10 1.34
N ASP A 55 12.50 -14.23 2.38
CA ASP A 55 11.69 -15.42 2.65
C ASP A 55 10.46 -15.56 1.74
N LEU A 56 10.16 -14.54 0.93
CA LEU A 56 9.10 -14.61 -0.08
C LEU A 56 9.42 -15.61 -1.20
N ARG A 57 10.70 -15.93 -1.39
CA ARG A 57 11.11 -16.96 -2.35
C ARG A 57 11.27 -18.28 -1.60
N PRO A 58 10.54 -19.34 -1.97
CA PRO A 58 10.71 -20.63 -1.31
C PRO A 58 12.16 -21.11 -1.47
N PRO A 59 12.74 -21.72 -0.42
CA PRO A 59 14.01 -22.43 -0.54
C PRO A 59 13.91 -23.44 -1.67
N ALA A 60 14.86 -23.39 -2.60
CA ALA A 60 14.86 -24.20 -3.80
C ALA A 60 16.31 -24.55 -4.18
N PRO A 61 16.56 -25.78 -4.64
CA PRO A 61 17.85 -26.14 -5.19
C PRO A 61 18.01 -25.43 -6.55
N VAL A 62 19.19 -24.86 -6.80
CA VAL A 62 19.52 -24.18 -8.06
C VAL A 62 20.67 -24.93 -8.72
N VAL A 63 20.50 -25.33 -9.98
CA VAL A 63 21.53 -25.99 -10.77
C VAL A 63 22.01 -25.08 -11.90
N ARG A 64 23.31 -25.13 -12.18
CA ARG A 64 23.90 -24.69 -13.44
C ARG A 64 24.60 -25.86 -14.10
N GLU A 65 24.13 -26.24 -15.26
CA GLU A 65 24.80 -27.17 -16.15
C GLU A 65 25.81 -26.42 -17.02
N ASN A 66 26.99 -27.00 -17.20
CA ASN A 66 27.96 -26.55 -18.20
C ASN A 66 28.67 -27.78 -18.77
N LEU A 67 28.94 -27.78 -20.07
CA LEU A 67 29.86 -28.72 -20.68
C LEU A 67 31.28 -28.17 -20.61
N ARG A 68 32.24 -29.01 -20.21
CA ARG A 68 33.64 -28.65 -20.10
C ARG A 68 34.51 -29.80 -20.63
N GLY A 69 35.68 -29.45 -21.16
CA GLY A 69 36.66 -30.40 -21.68
C GLY A 69 36.61 -30.54 -23.20
N GLU A 70 37.57 -31.29 -23.74
CA GLU A 70 37.70 -31.60 -25.16
C GLU A 70 38.16 -33.06 -25.32
N GLY A 71 37.75 -33.71 -26.41
CA GLY A 71 38.18 -35.08 -26.72
C GLY A 71 37.75 -36.10 -25.66
N GLU A 72 38.71 -36.80 -25.05
CA GLU A 72 38.45 -37.88 -24.08
C GLU A 72 38.10 -37.39 -22.66
N ASP A 73 38.32 -36.10 -22.36
CA ASP A 73 38.05 -35.46 -21.05
C ASP A 73 36.74 -34.65 -21.04
N LEU A 74 35.86 -34.90 -22.02
CA LEU A 74 34.59 -34.21 -22.14
C LEU A 74 33.64 -34.62 -20.98
N ARG A 75 33.14 -33.62 -20.24
CA ARG A 75 32.25 -33.85 -19.09
C ARG A 75 31.14 -32.82 -19.00
N VAL A 76 29.97 -33.27 -18.57
CA VAL A 76 28.84 -32.43 -18.18
C VAL A 76 28.95 -32.16 -16.68
N GLN A 77 29.06 -30.88 -16.32
CA GLN A 77 29.24 -30.44 -14.95
C GLN A 77 27.97 -29.75 -14.44
N TYR A 78 27.33 -30.35 -13.45
CA TYR A 78 26.19 -29.78 -12.74
C TYR A 78 26.66 -29.17 -11.42
N ARG A 79 26.51 -27.85 -11.31
CA ARG A 79 26.83 -27.09 -10.09
C ARG A 79 25.54 -26.74 -9.38
N LEU A 80 25.28 -27.43 -8.28
CA LEU A 80 24.09 -27.25 -7.46
C LEU A 80 24.37 -26.37 -6.25
N ARG A 81 23.37 -25.61 -5.83
CA ARG A 81 23.42 -24.78 -4.64
C ARG A 81 22.04 -24.68 -3.98
N ASN A 82 22.02 -24.69 -2.65
CA ASN A 82 20.84 -24.30 -1.88
C ASN A 82 20.64 -22.78 -1.97
N SER A 83 19.47 -22.33 -2.43
CA SER A 83 19.15 -20.92 -2.50
C SER A 83 19.04 -20.26 -1.12
N SER A 84 18.63 -21.02 -0.10
CA SER A 84 18.50 -20.59 1.29
C SER A 84 19.81 -20.72 2.06
N ARG A 85 20.02 -19.80 3.01
CA ARG A 85 21.15 -19.83 3.96
C ARG A 85 20.80 -20.41 5.32
N ASP A 86 19.50 -20.57 5.59
CA ASP A 86 19.01 -20.89 6.94
C ASP A 86 18.24 -22.22 6.98
N VAL A 87 17.81 -22.73 5.82
CA VAL A 87 16.94 -23.91 5.70
C VAL A 87 17.58 -24.96 4.79
N ALA A 88 17.67 -26.20 5.28
CA ALA A 88 18.06 -27.35 4.48
C ALA A 88 16.92 -27.75 3.53
N ILE A 89 17.26 -28.25 2.34
CA ILE A 89 16.29 -28.79 1.38
C ILE A 89 16.45 -30.31 1.39
N SER A 90 15.38 -31.02 1.72
CA SER A 90 15.39 -32.48 1.83
C SER A 90 14.98 -33.17 0.53
N GLY A 91 15.53 -34.36 0.29
CA GLY A 91 15.15 -35.22 -0.84
C GLY A 91 15.36 -34.55 -2.20
N VAL A 92 16.52 -33.92 -2.40
CA VAL A 92 16.86 -33.23 -3.64
C VAL A 92 17.17 -34.25 -4.72
N THR A 93 16.40 -34.22 -5.81
CA THR A 93 16.65 -35.05 -6.98
C THR A 93 16.87 -34.19 -8.22
N LEU A 94 17.80 -34.60 -9.07
CA LEU A 94 18.10 -33.98 -10.36
C LEU A 94 17.64 -34.93 -11.47
N SER A 95 16.85 -34.41 -12.40
CA SER A 95 16.49 -35.13 -13.62
C SER A 95 16.86 -34.30 -14.83
N ASP A 96 17.57 -34.89 -15.77
CA ASP A 96 18.00 -34.23 -16.99
C ASP A 96 17.98 -35.18 -18.20
N SER A 97 17.93 -34.60 -19.40
CA SER A 97 18.04 -35.34 -20.65
C SER A 97 19.21 -34.80 -21.45
N LEU A 98 20.29 -35.57 -21.51
CA LEU A 98 21.47 -35.23 -22.27
C LEU A 98 21.14 -35.05 -23.76
N PRO A 99 21.83 -34.13 -24.46
CA PRO A 99 21.72 -33.95 -25.90
C PRO A 99 21.94 -35.26 -26.67
N LYS A 100 21.30 -35.37 -27.83
CA LYS A 100 21.51 -36.51 -28.74
C LYS A 100 22.95 -36.50 -29.25
N GLY A 101 23.60 -37.67 -29.28
CA GLY A 101 25.01 -37.81 -29.70
C GLY A 101 26.03 -37.78 -28.57
N LEU A 102 25.60 -37.55 -27.33
CA LEU A 102 26.41 -37.80 -26.13
C LEU A 102 26.08 -39.17 -25.54
N THR A 103 27.13 -39.93 -25.26
CA THR A 103 27.04 -41.23 -24.57
C THR A 103 27.76 -41.14 -23.24
N VAL A 104 27.12 -41.58 -22.15
CA VAL A 104 27.74 -41.54 -20.82
C VAL A 104 28.78 -42.65 -20.71
N ARG A 105 30.00 -42.26 -20.32
CA ARG A 105 31.12 -43.18 -20.08
C ARG A 105 31.20 -43.60 -18.63
N GLU A 106 31.18 -42.62 -17.73
CA GLU A 106 31.31 -42.82 -16.29
C GLU A 106 30.33 -41.90 -15.56
N PRO A 107 29.21 -42.46 -15.05
CA PRO A 107 28.27 -41.69 -14.25
C PRO A 107 28.82 -41.45 -12.83
N ASP A 108 28.45 -40.31 -12.23
CA ASP A 108 28.68 -40.06 -10.80
C ASP A 108 27.96 -41.14 -9.97
N ALA A 109 28.53 -41.52 -8.83
CA ALA A 109 27.98 -42.57 -7.96
C ALA A 109 26.56 -42.27 -7.45
N ARG A 110 26.12 -41.01 -7.50
CA ARG A 110 24.79 -40.56 -7.09
C ARG A 110 23.76 -40.54 -8.23
N CYS A 111 24.16 -40.92 -9.44
CA CYS A 111 23.36 -40.79 -10.65
C CYS A 111 23.14 -42.14 -11.34
N GLU A 112 21.89 -42.43 -11.66
CA GLU A 112 21.47 -43.50 -12.55
C GLU A 112 21.27 -42.91 -13.95
N VAL A 113 21.83 -43.58 -14.97
CA VAL A 113 21.75 -43.13 -16.36
C VAL A 113 21.16 -44.25 -17.21
N GLU A 114 20.07 -43.93 -17.91
CA GLU A 114 19.42 -44.83 -18.85
C GLU A 114 19.36 -44.15 -20.24
N GLY A 115 20.30 -44.52 -21.12
CA GLY A 115 20.46 -43.87 -22.43
C GLY A 115 20.91 -42.41 -22.29
N THR A 116 20.05 -41.46 -22.67
CA THR A 116 20.29 -40.02 -22.50
C THR A 116 19.62 -39.44 -21.25
N ALA A 117 18.78 -40.22 -20.55
CA ALA A 117 18.13 -39.77 -19.32
C ALA A 117 19.07 -39.93 -18.13
N VAL A 118 19.26 -38.85 -17.39
CA VAL A 118 20.07 -38.79 -16.18
C VAL A 118 19.14 -38.52 -15.01
N PHE A 119 19.21 -39.36 -13.99
CA PHE A 119 18.51 -39.16 -12.74
C PHE A 119 19.51 -39.27 -11.58
N CYS A 120 19.60 -38.26 -10.73
CA CYS A 120 20.49 -38.28 -9.57
C CYS A 120 19.69 -38.06 -8.29
N ASP A 121 19.93 -38.90 -7.29
CA ASP A 121 19.47 -38.70 -5.92
C ASP A 121 20.60 -38.06 -5.11
N LEU A 122 20.39 -36.82 -4.70
CA LEU A 122 21.39 -35.99 -4.04
C LEU A 122 21.15 -35.90 -2.54
N GLY A 123 20.10 -36.55 -2.02
CA GLY A 123 19.73 -36.51 -0.62
C GLY A 123 19.44 -35.08 -0.13
N ASP A 124 19.96 -34.74 1.04
CA ASP A 124 19.68 -33.46 1.67
C ASP A 124 20.75 -32.41 1.33
N LEU A 125 20.30 -31.21 0.99
CA LEU A 125 21.14 -30.08 0.65
C LEU A 125 21.14 -29.07 1.81
N GLU A 126 22.21 -29.07 2.58
CA GLU A 126 22.39 -28.20 3.74
C GLU A 126 22.26 -26.70 3.40
N PRO A 127 21.95 -25.84 4.39
CA PRO A 127 21.82 -24.40 4.18
C PRO A 127 23.08 -23.80 3.56
N GLY A 128 22.93 -23.08 2.44
CA GLY A 128 24.05 -22.53 1.67
C GLY A 128 24.98 -23.57 1.03
N GLY A 129 24.66 -24.86 1.16
CA GLY A 129 25.42 -25.99 0.64
C GLY A 129 25.59 -25.94 -0.87
N ARG A 130 26.72 -26.47 -1.34
CA ARG A 130 27.07 -26.58 -2.76
C ARG A 130 27.48 -28.00 -3.05
N HIS A 131 26.90 -28.58 -4.08
CA HIS A 131 27.30 -29.88 -4.60
C HIS A 131 27.71 -29.73 -6.06
N GLU A 132 28.68 -30.53 -6.46
CA GLU A 132 29.14 -30.63 -7.83
C GLU A 132 29.01 -32.09 -8.25
N ILE A 133 28.47 -32.29 -9.45
CA ILE A 133 28.30 -33.59 -10.08
C ILE A 133 28.96 -33.47 -11.44
N GLU A 134 29.81 -34.44 -11.75
CA GLU A 134 30.50 -34.51 -13.04
C GLU A 134 30.18 -35.86 -13.69
N ILE A 135 29.65 -35.80 -14.91
CA ILE A 135 29.36 -36.99 -15.71
C ILE A 135 30.26 -36.95 -16.94
N PHE A 136 31.15 -37.94 -17.07
CA PHE A 136 32.04 -38.04 -18.21
C PHE A 136 31.27 -38.60 -19.42
N VAL A 137 31.36 -37.90 -20.55
CA VAL A 137 30.59 -38.19 -21.76
C VAL A 137 31.51 -38.28 -22.97
N THR A 138 31.13 -39.09 -23.95
CA THR A 138 31.79 -39.17 -25.26
C THR A 138 30.87 -38.61 -26.34
N ALA A 139 31.40 -37.72 -27.18
CA ALA A 139 30.68 -37.15 -28.31
C ALA A 139 30.92 -37.99 -29.57
N GLU A 140 29.86 -38.36 -30.28
CA GLU A 140 30.00 -38.92 -31.62
C GLU A 140 30.51 -37.84 -32.59
N THR A 141 31.56 -38.16 -33.34
CA THR A 141 32.47 -37.26 -34.08
C THR A 141 31.88 -36.33 -35.17
N ALA A 142 30.55 -36.19 -35.29
CA ALA A 142 29.90 -35.47 -36.39
C ALA A 142 29.04 -34.25 -35.98
N THR A 143 28.89 -33.93 -34.69
CA THR A 143 27.97 -32.88 -34.20
C THR A 143 28.70 -31.82 -33.38
N ASP A 144 28.24 -30.56 -33.45
CA ASP A 144 28.71 -29.45 -32.60
C ASP A 144 28.08 -29.59 -31.20
N PRO A 145 28.81 -30.13 -30.20
CA PRO A 145 28.22 -30.52 -28.93
C PRO A 145 27.74 -29.31 -28.11
N LEU A 146 28.34 -28.14 -28.35
CA LEU A 146 28.00 -26.89 -27.66
C LEU A 146 26.70 -26.27 -28.18
N GLY A 147 26.44 -26.38 -29.49
CA GLY A 147 25.17 -25.95 -30.09
C GLY A 147 23.99 -26.80 -29.61
N ASP A 148 24.17 -28.11 -29.57
CA ASP A 148 23.10 -29.06 -29.19
C ASP A 148 22.76 -29.00 -27.69
N LEU A 149 23.70 -28.61 -26.82
CA LEU A 149 23.43 -28.33 -25.40
C LEU A 149 22.55 -27.10 -25.19
N ALA A 150 22.65 -26.10 -26.06
CA ALA A 150 21.76 -24.94 -26.00
C ALA A 150 20.33 -25.29 -26.43
N GLU A 151 20.16 -26.35 -27.23
CA GLU A 151 18.86 -26.89 -27.65
C GLU A 151 18.28 -27.95 -26.69
N ALA A 152 19.09 -28.48 -25.77
CA ALA A 152 18.66 -29.46 -24.78
C ALA A 152 17.67 -28.87 -23.77
N SER A 153 16.84 -29.76 -23.19
CA SER A 153 15.92 -29.34 -22.13
C SER A 153 16.71 -28.99 -20.87
N PRO A 154 16.39 -27.88 -20.17
CA PRO A 154 17.12 -27.52 -18.96
C PRO A 154 16.90 -28.57 -17.86
N PRO A 155 17.92 -28.86 -17.05
CA PRO A 155 17.82 -29.81 -15.95
C PRO A 155 16.72 -29.39 -14.97
N ARG A 156 15.92 -30.37 -14.53
CA ARG A 156 14.88 -30.17 -13.53
C ARG A 156 15.35 -30.65 -12.17
N LEU A 157 15.11 -29.83 -11.16
CA LEU A 157 15.34 -30.19 -9.77
C LEU A 157 14.03 -30.25 -9.01
N THR A 158 13.92 -31.22 -8.11
CA THR A 158 12.86 -31.28 -7.11
C THR A 158 13.47 -31.40 -5.72
N GLY A 159 12.77 -30.95 -4.70
CA GLY A 159 13.17 -31.01 -3.31
C GLY A 159 12.08 -30.40 -2.43
N ASP A 160 12.02 -30.81 -1.16
CA ASP A 160 11.05 -30.30 -0.20
C ASP A 160 11.74 -29.44 0.86
N ALA A 161 11.12 -28.33 1.22
CA ALA A 161 11.63 -27.43 2.24
C ALA A 161 10.50 -26.69 2.96
N PRO A 162 10.61 -26.45 4.27
CA PRO A 162 9.61 -25.71 5.01
C PRO A 162 9.54 -24.26 4.48
N ASN A 163 8.31 -23.80 4.20
CA ASN A 163 8.06 -22.43 3.79
C ASN A 163 7.47 -21.62 4.96
N VAL A 164 8.10 -20.49 5.28
CA VAL A 164 7.68 -19.61 6.39
C VAL A 164 6.26 -19.09 6.19
N LEU A 165 5.83 -18.88 4.94
CA LEU A 165 4.50 -18.39 4.60
C LEU A 165 3.38 -19.41 4.86
N THR A 166 3.65 -20.70 4.70
CA THR A 166 2.62 -21.76 4.80
C THR A 166 2.69 -22.55 6.11
N ASN A 167 3.76 -22.40 6.90
CA ASN A 167 3.86 -23.06 8.19
C ASN A 167 2.88 -22.48 9.22
N PHE A 168 2.64 -23.21 10.31
CA PHE A 168 1.77 -22.76 11.42
C PHE A 168 2.55 -22.23 12.62
N VAL A 169 3.79 -21.76 12.40
CA VAL A 169 4.59 -21.12 13.45
C VAL A 169 4.19 -19.65 13.54
N PHE A 170 3.79 -19.22 14.72
CA PHE A 170 3.35 -17.85 15.00
C PHE A 170 4.17 -17.22 16.14
N THR A 171 4.41 -15.93 16.03
CA THR A 171 5.15 -15.12 17.01
C THR A 171 4.55 -13.72 17.12
N PHE A 172 4.65 -13.11 18.30
CA PHE A 172 4.26 -11.72 18.54
C PHE A 172 5.47 -10.76 18.54
N GLU A 173 6.64 -11.24 18.17
CA GLU A 173 7.89 -10.48 18.19
C GLU A 173 7.81 -9.17 17.39
N ASN A 174 7.14 -9.19 16.23
CA ASN A 174 6.92 -7.97 15.43
C ASN A 174 6.15 -6.90 16.22
N PHE A 175 5.08 -7.28 16.93
CA PHE A 175 4.28 -6.35 17.73
C PHE A 175 5.06 -5.83 18.93
N ILE A 176 5.77 -6.71 19.65
CA ILE A 176 6.61 -6.32 20.79
C ILE A 176 7.66 -5.30 20.32
N ARG A 177 8.38 -5.59 19.23
CA ARG A 177 9.41 -4.70 18.66
C ARG A 177 8.86 -3.32 18.27
N ILE A 178 7.62 -3.28 17.77
CA ILE A 178 6.96 -2.01 17.43
C ILE A 178 6.65 -1.22 18.71
N PHE A 179 6.05 -1.85 19.72
CA PHE A 179 5.61 -1.14 20.93
C PHE A 179 6.73 -0.82 21.93
N ASP A 180 7.77 -1.65 22.02
CA ASP A 180 8.97 -1.38 22.85
C ASP A 180 9.88 -0.31 22.22
N GLY A 181 9.72 -0.07 20.90
CA GLY A 181 10.45 1.00 20.23
C GLY A 181 10.06 2.35 20.81
N GLY A 182 11.02 3.08 21.37
CA GLY A 182 10.82 4.43 21.91
C GLY A 182 10.27 5.46 20.89
N GLU A 183 10.22 5.10 19.60
CA GLU A 183 9.65 5.93 18.53
C GLU A 183 8.14 5.75 18.30
N PHE A 184 7.51 4.64 18.72
CA PHE A 184 6.13 4.32 18.33
C PHE A 184 5.12 5.41 18.67
N TRP A 185 5.14 5.88 19.93
CA TRP A 185 4.25 6.94 20.38
C TRP A 185 4.50 8.28 19.67
N GLY A 186 5.76 8.55 19.31
CA GLY A 186 6.12 9.71 18.51
C GLY A 186 5.52 9.63 17.10
N VAL A 187 5.68 8.49 16.43
CA VAL A 187 5.14 8.25 15.08
C VAL A 187 3.60 8.26 15.09
N LEU A 188 2.96 7.66 16.11
CA LEU A 188 1.52 7.69 16.29
C LEU A 188 1.03 9.14 16.52
N GLY A 189 1.71 9.91 17.37
CA GLY A 189 1.39 11.32 17.61
C GLY A 189 1.50 12.17 16.36
N VAL A 190 2.55 11.98 15.56
CA VAL A 190 2.74 12.66 14.26
C VAL A 190 1.64 12.27 13.27
N THR A 191 1.28 10.99 13.21
CA THR A 191 0.19 10.48 12.35
C THR A 191 -1.16 11.10 12.74
N LEU A 192 -1.47 11.14 14.03
CA LEU A 192 -2.69 11.76 14.53
C LEU A 192 -2.71 13.27 14.30
N PHE A 193 -1.61 13.96 14.54
CA PHE A 193 -1.49 15.40 14.26
C PHE A 193 -1.76 15.67 12.77
N TYR A 194 -1.05 14.97 11.89
CA TYR A 194 -1.20 15.13 10.45
C TYR A 194 -2.64 14.82 9.98
N ALA A 195 -3.23 13.71 10.45
CA ALA A 195 -4.59 13.33 10.09
C ALA A 195 -5.65 14.31 10.59
N VAL A 196 -5.57 14.75 11.85
CA VAL A 196 -6.55 15.67 12.45
C VAL A 196 -6.43 17.06 11.84
N PHE A 197 -5.24 17.67 11.89
CA PHE A 197 -5.07 19.06 11.45
C PHE A 197 -5.11 19.20 9.93
N GLY A 198 -4.63 18.21 9.19
CA GLY A 198 -4.80 18.15 7.73
C GLY A 198 -6.28 18.10 7.35
N THR A 199 -7.03 17.15 7.91
CA THR A 199 -8.46 17.01 7.64
C THR A 199 -9.26 18.26 8.00
N ILE A 200 -9.07 18.79 9.22
CA ILE A 200 -9.77 20.01 9.66
C ILE A 200 -9.39 21.19 8.77
N GLY A 201 -8.09 21.36 8.48
CA GLY A 201 -7.61 22.46 7.63
C GLY A 201 -8.19 22.38 6.23
N ALA A 202 -8.22 21.20 5.60
CA ALA A 202 -8.80 21.00 4.27
C ALA A 202 -10.32 21.29 4.27
N LEU A 203 -11.04 20.94 5.32
CA LEU A 203 -12.47 21.28 5.46
C LEU A 203 -12.69 22.78 5.65
N VAL A 204 -11.90 23.42 6.51
CA VAL A 204 -12.01 24.87 6.79
C VAL A 204 -11.69 25.69 5.54
N VAL A 205 -10.58 25.38 4.87
CA VAL A 205 -10.21 26.05 3.62
C VAL A 205 -11.21 25.73 2.51
N GLY A 206 -11.72 24.50 2.46
CA GLY A 206 -12.77 24.08 1.54
C GLY A 206 -14.09 24.84 1.73
N LEU A 207 -14.53 25.00 2.99
CA LEU A 207 -15.72 25.76 3.36
C LEU A 207 -15.53 27.25 3.02
N PHE A 208 -14.37 27.82 3.32
CA PHE A 208 -14.06 29.20 2.96
C PHE A 208 -14.10 29.42 1.45
N ALA A 209 -13.50 28.51 0.67
CA ALA A 209 -13.56 28.53 -0.78
C ALA A 209 -15.00 28.37 -1.31
N ALA A 210 -15.82 27.55 -0.67
CA ALA A 210 -17.22 27.34 -1.03
C ALA A 210 -18.03 28.63 -0.83
N LEU A 211 -17.91 29.27 0.34
CA LEU A 211 -18.57 30.54 0.64
C LEU A 211 -18.20 31.65 -0.37
N LEU A 212 -16.92 31.72 -0.79
CA LEU A 212 -16.49 32.70 -1.80
C LEU A 212 -17.10 32.45 -3.18
N LEU A 213 -17.29 31.18 -3.56
CA LEU A 213 -17.74 30.77 -4.89
C LEU A 213 -19.22 30.37 -4.97
N ASP A 214 -19.97 30.57 -3.88
CA ASP A 214 -21.42 30.39 -3.83
C ASP A 214 -22.15 31.54 -4.55
N THR A 215 -21.55 32.72 -4.59
CA THR A 215 -22.11 33.88 -5.31
C THR A 215 -21.84 33.82 -6.82
N SER A 216 -22.77 34.37 -7.61
CA SER A 216 -22.60 34.47 -9.06
C SER A 216 -21.82 35.73 -9.44
N PHE A 217 -20.69 35.58 -10.13
CA PHE A 217 -19.90 36.71 -10.62
C PHE A 217 -19.08 36.35 -11.88
N ARG A 218 -18.65 37.39 -12.61
CA ARG A 218 -17.88 37.24 -13.85
C ARG A 218 -16.50 36.64 -13.56
N GLY A 219 -16.19 35.48 -14.14
CA GLY A 219 -14.91 34.78 -13.94
C GLY A 219 -14.95 33.62 -12.94
N GLN A 220 -16.10 33.35 -12.32
CA GLN A 220 -16.30 32.25 -11.36
C GLN A 220 -15.83 30.88 -11.88
N GLY A 221 -16.05 30.58 -13.18
CA GLY A 221 -15.60 29.32 -13.79
C GLY A 221 -14.07 29.17 -13.82
N VAL A 222 -13.33 30.26 -14.06
CA VAL A 222 -11.86 30.26 -14.05
C VAL A 222 -11.34 30.04 -12.63
N LEU A 223 -11.92 30.72 -11.63
CA LEU A 223 -11.55 30.53 -10.23
C LEU A 223 -11.86 29.12 -9.73
N ARG A 224 -13.01 28.54 -10.11
CA ARG A 224 -13.31 27.12 -9.84
C ARG A 224 -12.24 26.21 -10.43
N GLY A 225 -11.82 26.44 -11.68
CA GLY A 225 -10.73 25.69 -12.31
C GLY A 225 -9.40 25.82 -11.57
N LEU A 226 -9.02 27.04 -11.16
CA LEU A 226 -7.79 27.30 -10.40
C LEU A 226 -7.82 26.65 -9.01
N TYR A 227 -8.98 26.63 -8.34
CA TYR A 227 -9.12 25.98 -7.04
C TYR A 227 -9.02 24.46 -7.13
N LEU A 228 -9.41 23.85 -8.25
CA LEU A 228 -9.29 22.41 -8.47
C LEU A 228 -7.89 21.95 -8.88
N PHE A 229 -7.05 22.87 -9.37
CA PHE A 229 -5.70 22.57 -9.83
C PHE A 229 -4.85 21.76 -8.82
N PRO A 230 -4.81 22.11 -7.52
CA PRO A 230 -4.02 21.37 -6.55
C PRO A 230 -4.40 19.89 -6.52
N TYR A 231 -5.69 19.56 -6.57
CA TYR A 231 -6.15 18.17 -6.47
C TYR A 231 -5.85 17.34 -7.73
N VAL A 232 -5.95 17.96 -8.91
CA VAL A 232 -5.82 17.28 -10.22
C VAL A 232 -4.37 17.08 -10.64
N ALA A 233 -3.47 17.99 -10.27
CA ALA A 233 -2.07 17.93 -10.71
C ALA A 233 -1.37 16.63 -10.24
N PRO A 234 -0.36 16.07 -10.91
CA PRO A 234 0.33 14.86 -10.44
C PRO A 234 1.04 15.10 -9.09
N VAL A 235 0.82 14.24 -8.09
CA VAL A 235 1.34 14.43 -6.71
C VAL A 235 2.86 14.57 -6.68
N ILE A 236 3.59 13.74 -7.44
CA ILE A 236 5.06 13.76 -7.51
C ILE A 236 5.54 15.13 -8.00
N ALA A 237 5.01 15.63 -9.11
CA ALA A 237 5.43 16.91 -9.69
C ALA A 237 5.21 18.07 -8.71
N VAL A 238 4.06 18.08 -8.04
CA VAL A 238 3.69 19.13 -7.10
C VAL A 238 4.51 19.07 -5.81
N ALA A 239 4.76 17.88 -5.26
CA ALA A 239 5.62 17.71 -4.09
C ALA A 239 7.04 18.22 -4.36
N PHE A 240 7.65 17.82 -5.49
CA PHE A 240 8.98 18.32 -5.86
C PHE A 240 8.98 19.83 -6.16
N THR A 241 7.90 20.38 -6.71
CA THR A 241 7.76 21.83 -6.89
C THR A 241 7.79 22.54 -5.53
N TRP A 242 7.10 22.02 -4.52
CA TRP A 242 7.16 22.56 -3.15
C TRP A 242 8.55 22.44 -2.54
N VAL A 243 9.20 21.28 -2.66
CA VAL A 243 10.57 21.08 -2.14
C VAL A 243 11.53 22.11 -2.75
N ILE A 244 11.47 22.34 -4.07
CA ILE A 244 12.32 23.34 -4.74
C ILE A 244 11.94 24.76 -4.34
N LEU A 245 10.64 25.08 -4.28
CA LEU A 245 10.15 26.41 -3.92
C LEU A 245 10.60 26.85 -2.52
N PHE A 246 10.55 25.91 -1.57
CA PHE A 246 10.88 26.11 -0.17
C PHE A 246 12.29 25.60 0.21
N ASP A 247 13.15 25.33 -0.77
CA ASP A 247 14.54 24.96 -0.52
C ASP A 247 15.27 26.09 0.23
N PRO A 248 16.07 25.78 1.28
CA PRO A 248 16.78 26.80 2.05
C PRO A 248 17.86 27.55 1.25
N PHE A 249 18.44 26.94 0.22
CA PHE A 249 19.59 27.52 -0.49
C PHE A 249 19.20 28.15 -1.83
N SER A 250 18.27 27.53 -2.54
CA SER A 250 17.89 27.86 -3.92
C SER A 250 16.42 28.25 -4.08
N GLY A 251 15.61 28.12 -3.02
CA GLY A 251 14.18 28.35 -3.05
C GLY A 251 13.80 29.82 -3.15
N SER A 252 12.88 30.15 -4.06
CA SER A 252 12.41 31.52 -4.25
C SER A 252 11.60 32.05 -3.07
N ALA A 253 10.98 31.17 -2.26
CA ALA A 253 10.29 31.58 -1.04
C ALA A 253 11.26 32.20 -0.02
N ASN A 254 12.39 31.53 0.26
CA ASN A 254 13.43 32.07 1.15
C ASN A 254 14.06 33.35 0.59
N ALA A 255 14.34 33.40 -0.72
CA ALA A 255 14.88 34.60 -1.36
C ALA A 255 13.94 35.81 -1.20
N LEU A 256 12.62 35.61 -1.29
CA LEU A 256 11.64 36.66 -1.08
C LEU A 256 11.56 37.09 0.40
N LEU A 257 11.57 36.15 1.34
CA LEU A 257 11.53 36.44 2.78
C LEU A 257 12.74 37.27 3.25
N LEU A 258 13.94 36.89 2.81
CA LEU A 258 15.17 37.64 3.08
C LEU A 258 15.12 39.04 2.48
N ARG A 259 14.65 39.17 1.22
CA ARG A 259 14.56 40.46 0.53
C ARG A 259 13.54 41.41 1.17
N MET A 260 12.44 40.87 1.70
CA MET A 260 11.44 41.66 2.43
C MET A 260 11.85 41.98 3.87
N GLY A 261 12.99 41.46 4.33
CA GLY A 261 13.45 41.64 5.72
C GLY A 261 12.58 40.92 6.75
N VAL A 262 11.82 39.89 6.34
CA VAL A 262 10.98 39.09 7.25
C VAL A 262 11.84 38.14 8.07
N THR A 263 12.96 37.67 7.50
CA THR A 263 13.89 36.75 8.15
C THR A 263 15.33 37.24 7.94
N GLU A 264 16.21 36.96 8.91
CA GLU A 264 17.64 37.29 8.80
C GLU A 264 18.45 36.16 8.14
N SER A 265 17.96 34.92 8.23
CA SER A 265 18.57 33.73 7.63
C SER A 265 17.55 32.93 6.84
N ALA A 266 18.05 32.04 5.97
CA ALA A 266 17.20 31.08 5.28
C ALA A 266 16.56 30.11 6.28
N ILE A 267 15.29 29.78 6.05
CA ILE A 267 14.51 28.85 6.85
C ILE A 267 14.51 27.48 6.16
N ASN A 268 14.84 26.43 6.92
CA ASN A 268 14.75 25.05 6.44
C ASN A 268 13.36 24.47 6.69
N PHE A 269 12.42 24.80 5.80
CA PHE A 269 11.00 24.45 5.90
C PHE A 269 10.72 22.96 6.07
N PHE A 270 11.53 22.09 5.44
CA PHE A 270 11.31 20.64 5.45
C PHE A 270 12.33 19.87 6.29
N GLY A 271 13.37 20.52 6.82
CA GLY A 271 14.44 19.85 7.56
C GLY A 271 14.44 20.07 9.08
N ASP A 272 13.71 21.07 9.59
CA ASP A 272 13.73 21.40 11.02
C ASP A 272 12.40 21.07 11.73
N ARG A 273 12.48 20.52 12.94
CA ARG A 273 11.32 20.33 13.84
C ARG A 273 10.98 21.65 14.54
N PRO A 274 9.69 22.00 14.71
CA PRO A 274 8.48 21.31 14.26
C PRO A 274 8.01 21.74 12.86
N LEU A 275 8.75 22.63 12.19
CA LEU A 275 8.34 23.30 10.96
C LEU A 275 8.08 22.32 9.81
N ALA A 276 8.88 21.26 9.67
CA ALA A 276 8.70 20.23 8.66
C ALA A 276 7.30 19.58 8.72
N LEU A 277 6.82 19.24 9.93
CA LEU A 277 5.49 18.65 10.10
C LEU A 277 4.38 19.65 9.77
N ILE A 278 4.56 20.92 10.15
CA ILE A 278 3.62 21.99 9.80
C ILE A 278 3.54 22.15 8.29
N MET A 279 4.68 22.22 7.60
CA MET A 279 4.74 22.40 6.15
C MET A 279 4.13 21.21 5.39
N VAL A 280 4.39 19.98 5.82
CA VAL A 280 3.75 18.78 5.26
C VAL A 280 2.23 18.81 5.48
N THR A 281 1.77 19.29 6.63
CA THR A 281 0.33 19.46 6.91
C THR A 281 -0.29 20.57 6.05
N VAL A 282 0.41 21.68 5.85
CA VAL A 282 -0.05 22.78 4.97
C VAL A 282 -0.13 22.33 3.51
N PHE A 283 0.81 21.50 3.06
CA PHE A 283 0.75 20.86 1.75
C PHE A 283 -0.51 20.00 1.60
N GLU A 284 -0.81 19.16 2.60
CA GLU A 284 -2.01 18.33 2.63
C GLU A 284 -3.28 19.19 2.50
N ILE A 285 -3.39 20.24 3.32
CA ILE A 285 -4.52 21.17 3.30
C ILE A 285 -4.70 21.78 1.90
N TRP A 286 -3.64 22.36 1.34
CA TRP A 286 -3.68 23.01 0.02
C TRP A 286 -4.00 22.00 -1.10
N ARG A 287 -3.48 20.78 -1.01
CA ARG A 287 -3.69 19.74 -2.02
C ARG A 287 -5.13 19.23 -2.02
N TYR A 288 -5.74 19.13 -0.84
CA TYR A 288 -6.98 18.36 -0.65
C TYR A 288 -8.21 19.18 -0.27
N PHE A 289 -8.07 20.46 0.09
CA PHE A 289 -9.23 21.36 0.21
C PHE A 289 -10.12 21.39 -1.03
N PRO A 290 -9.65 21.22 -2.29
CA PRO A 290 -10.52 21.37 -3.46
C PRO A 290 -11.65 20.33 -3.50
N LEU A 291 -11.39 19.13 -2.97
CA LEU A 291 -12.41 18.10 -2.86
C LEU A 291 -13.49 18.50 -1.84
N SER A 292 -13.07 18.93 -0.64
CA SER A 292 -13.99 19.42 0.39
C SER A 292 -14.81 20.61 -0.12
N PHE A 293 -14.15 21.55 -0.79
CA PHE A 293 -14.78 22.69 -1.46
C PHE A 293 -15.93 22.26 -2.39
N LEU A 294 -15.72 21.29 -3.29
CA LEU A 294 -16.74 20.85 -4.24
C LEU A 294 -17.98 20.27 -3.55
N PHE A 295 -17.77 19.38 -2.58
CA PHE A 295 -18.88 18.74 -1.88
C PHE A 295 -19.66 19.72 -1.01
N ILE A 296 -18.95 20.62 -0.32
CA ILE A 296 -19.58 21.67 0.50
C ILE A 296 -20.37 22.63 -0.39
N LEU A 297 -19.78 23.11 -1.49
CA LEU A 297 -20.46 24.00 -2.43
C LEU A 297 -21.70 23.35 -3.04
N ALA A 298 -21.62 22.08 -3.44
CA ALA A 298 -22.78 21.35 -3.96
C ALA A 298 -23.91 21.22 -2.94
N ARG A 299 -23.57 21.02 -1.66
CA ARG A 299 -24.57 21.00 -0.58
C ARG A 299 -25.14 22.37 -0.27
N MET A 300 -24.32 23.43 -0.29
CA MET A 300 -24.79 24.81 -0.11
C MET A 300 -25.83 25.17 -1.19
N GLN A 301 -25.56 24.81 -2.44
CA GLN A 301 -26.45 25.07 -3.58
C GLN A 301 -27.76 24.27 -3.55
N SER A 302 -27.87 23.24 -2.70
CA SER A 302 -29.13 22.49 -2.52
C SER A 302 -29.97 22.98 -1.34
N ILE A 303 -29.50 24.00 -0.62
CA ILE A 303 -30.31 24.66 0.43
C ILE A 303 -31.36 25.54 -0.26
N PRO A 304 -32.65 25.37 0.05
CA PRO A 304 -33.71 26.21 -0.51
C PRO A 304 -33.49 27.71 -0.26
N GLU A 305 -33.71 28.54 -1.29
CA GLU A 305 -33.50 29.99 -1.22
C GLU A 305 -34.51 30.69 -0.31
N ASP A 306 -35.73 30.15 -0.20
CA ASP A 306 -36.80 30.64 0.68
C ASP A 306 -36.39 30.69 2.16
N MET A 307 -35.52 29.78 2.61
CA MET A 307 -34.94 29.80 3.95
C MET A 307 -34.06 31.04 4.19
N TYR A 308 -33.31 31.48 3.17
CA TYR A 308 -32.48 32.67 3.26
C TYR A 308 -33.30 33.96 3.15
N GLU A 309 -34.34 33.97 2.31
CA GLU A 309 -35.29 35.09 2.19
C GLU A 309 -36.09 35.29 3.48
N ALA A 310 -36.56 34.21 4.12
CA ALA A 310 -37.23 34.28 5.42
C ALA A 310 -36.30 34.88 6.49
N ALA A 311 -35.02 34.48 6.50
CA ALA A 311 -34.04 35.05 7.41
C ALA A 311 -33.76 36.54 7.13
N ASP A 312 -33.82 37.00 5.87
CA ASP A 312 -33.76 38.43 5.55
C ASP A 312 -34.96 39.21 6.11
N MET A 313 -36.16 38.63 6.01
CA MET A 313 -37.38 39.24 6.57
C MET A 313 -37.33 39.36 8.10
N ASP A 314 -36.68 38.41 8.78
CA ASP A 314 -36.41 38.45 10.22
C ASP A 314 -35.24 39.38 10.61
N GLY A 315 -34.58 40.03 9.64
CA GLY A 315 -33.47 40.94 9.88
C GLY A 315 -32.15 40.27 10.26
N ALA A 316 -31.98 38.99 9.89
CA ALA A 316 -30.77 38.23 10.22
C ALA A 316 -29.55 38.75 9.44
N SER A 317 -28.48 39.09 10.16
CA SER A 317 -27.18 39.45 9.57
C SER A 317 -26.53 38.25 8.86
N PRO A 318 -25.60 38.47 7.91
CA PRO A 318 -24.90 37.39 7.20
C PRO A 318 -24.21 36.38 8.12
N PHE A 319 -23.63 36.83 9.24
CA PHE A 319 -23.02 35.94 10.24
C PHE A 319 -24.07 35.08 10.96
N GLN A 320 -25.24 35.66 11.26
CA GLN A 320 -26.34 34.88 11.85
C GLN A 320 -26.84 33.81 10.86
N LYS A 321 -27.04 34.17 9.60
CA LYS A 321 -27.42 33.20 8.56
C LYS A 321 -26.40 32.07 8.43
N PHE A 322 -25.10 32.39 8.44
CA PHE A 322 -24.06 31.37 8.41
C PHE A 322 -24.13 30.43 9.62
N TRP A 323 -24.13 30.95 10.85
CA TRP A 323 -24.07 30.13 12.07
C TRP A 323 -25.36 29.38 12.38
N TYR A 324 -26.52 29.96 12.08
CA TYR A 324 -27.82 29.40 12.45
C TYR A 324 -28.57 28.70 11.31
N LEU A 325 -28.22 28.98 10.04
CA LEU A 325 -28.86 28.38 8.87
C LEU A 325 -27.89 27.49 8.10
N SER A 326 -26.82 28.07 7.54
CA SER A 326 -25.92 27.37 6.63
C SER A 326 -25.10 26.28 7.32
N LEU A 327 -24.42 26.60 8.42
CA LEU A 327 -23.54 25.66 9.10
C LEU A 327 -24.30 24.44 9.64
N PRO A 328 -25.46 24.57 10.31
CA PRO A 328 -26.26 23.42 10.73
C PRO A 328 -26.69 22.54 9.55
N GLN A 329 -27.10 23.13 8.43
CA GLN A 329 -27.48 22.40 7.21
C GLN A 329 -26.30 21.69 6.51
N LEU A 330 -25.07 22.12 6.82
CA LEU A 330 -23.83 21.53 6.33
C LEU A 330 -23.23 20.50 7.27
N LEU A 331 -23.70 20.36 8.53
CA LEU A 331 -23.08 19.46 9.51
C LEU A 331 -23.00 18.01 9.03
N GLY A 332 -24.06 17.49 8.41
CA GLY A 332 -24.04 16.13 7.86
C GLY A 332 -22.98 15.93 6.78
N ILE A 333 -22.88 16.83 5.79
CA ILE A 333 -21.84 16.71 4.75
C ILE A 333 -20.44 16.93 5.34
N LEU A 334 -20.27 17.88 6.27
CA LEU A 334 -18.99 18.15 6.92
C LEU A 334 -18.52 16.95 7.75
N SER A 335 -19.45 16.27 8.43
CA SER A 335 -19.16 15.07 9.23
C SER A 335 -18.77 13.88 8.35
N VAL A 336 -19.51 13.64 7.27
CA VAL A 336 -19.16 12.59 6.29
C VAL A 336 -17.80 12.88 5.65
N LEU A 337 -17.57 14.13 5.24
CA LEU A 337 -16.28 14.52 4.68
C LEU A 337 -15.16 14.37 5.70
N PHE A 338 -15.36 14.76 6.96
CA PHE A 338 -14.38 14.59 8.02
C PHE A 338 -14.01 13.12 8.20
N LEU A 339 -15.00 12.23 8.31
CA LEU A 339 -14.76 10.78 8.45
C LEU A 339 -13.92 10.23 7.29
N LEU A 340 -14.36 10.48 6.05
CA LEU A 340 -13.68 9.95 4.87
C LEU A 340 -12.28 10.53 4.72
N ARG A 341 -12.14 11.85 4.89
CA ARG A 341 -10.86 12.55 4.81
C ARG A 341 -9.91 12.11 5.89
N PHE A 342 -10.37 11.95 7.13
CA PHE A 342 -9.53 11.46 8.21
C PHE A 342 -8.97 10.07 7.89
N ILE A 343 -9.81 9.14 7.41
CA ILE A 343 -9.37 7.80 7.01
C ILE A 343 -8.33 7.87 5.88
N TRP A 344 -8.54 8.72 4.88
CA TRP A 344 -7.61 8.87 3.76
C TRP A 344 -6.29 9.53 4.19
N THR A 345 -6.35 10.62 4.95
CA THR A 345 -5.18 11.38 5.40
C THR A 345 -4.36 10.58 6.42
N PHE A 346 -4.98 9.78 7.29
CA PHE A 346 -4.27 8.85 8.18
C PHE A 346 -3.48 7.79 7.40
N ASN A 347 -4.02 7.32 6.27
CA ASN A 347 -3.36 6.36 5.39
C ASN A 347 -2.44 7.01 4.33
N LYS A 348 -2.18 8.31 4.39
CA LYS A 348 -1.32 8.95 3.40
C LYS A 348 0.15 8.64 3.62
N PHE A 349 0.82 8.30 2.52
CA PHE A 349 2.24 7.92 2.49
C PHE A 349 3.04 8.86 1.58
N ASP A 350 2.57 9.02 0.36
CA ASP A 350 3.22 9.77 -0.73
C ASP A 350 3.53 11.22 -0.36
N ASP A 351 2.59 11.96 0.24
CA ASP A 351 2.81 13.37 0.56
C ASP A 351 4.01 13.56 1.51
N ILE A 352 4.04 12.80 2.61
CA ILE A 352 5.11 12.89 3.62
C ILE A 352 6.43 12.36 3.07
N PHE A 353 6.38 11.22 2.38
CA PHE A 353 7.56 10.55 1.83
C PHE A 353 8.24 11.40 0.75
N LEU A 354 7.48 12.02 -0.15
CA LEU A 354 8.03 12.85 -1.22
C LEU A 354 8.57 14.19 -0.71
N LEU A 355 7.96 14.79 0.32
CA LEU A 355 8.39 16.08 0.85
C LEU A 355 9.58 15.97 1.82
N THR A 356 9.63 14.91 2.63
CA THR A 356 10.59 14.81 3.75
C THR A 356 11.21 13.43 3.93
N GLY A 357 10.69 12.40 3.26
CA GLY A 357 11.08 11.00 3.49
C GLY A 357 10.74 10.47 4.90
N GLY A 358 9.94 11.21 5.69
CA GLY A 358 9.72 10.92 7.11
C GLY A 358 10.79 11.50 8.06
N ASN A 359 11.78 12.24 7.54
CA ASN A 359 12.81 12.88 8.37
C ASN A 359 12.27 14.09 9.13
N ALA A 360 13.10 14.74 9.95
CA ALA A 360 12.71 15.95 10.68
C ALA A 360 11.40 15.80 11.49
N GLY A 361 11.10 14.58 11.98
CA GLY A 361 9.92 14.32 12.83
C GLY A 361 8.59 14.27 12.11
N THR A 362 8.58 14.02 10.81
CA THR A 362 7.35 13.87 10.02
C THR A 362 6.93 12.41 9.80
N ARG A 363 7.74 11.43 10.24
CA ARG A 363 7.45 10.01 10.10
C ARG A 363 6.08 9.64 10.68
N THR A 364 5.18 9.18 9.81
CA THR A 364 3.87 8.61 10.17
C THR A 364 3.92 7.08 10.16
N LEU A 365 2.86 6.45 10.69
CA LEU A 365 2.74 4.99 10.72
C LEU A 365 2.82 4.38 9.32
N THR A 366 2.24 5.03 8.31
CA THR A 366 2.28 4.59 6.90
C THR A 366 3.68 4.64 6.30
N VAL A 367 4.46 5.70 6.59
CA VAL A 367 5.88 5.77 6.21
C VAL A 367 6.66 4.66 6.94
N ASN A 368 6.32 4.39 8.20
CA ASN A 368 6.95 3.33 8.96
C ASN A 368 6.64 1.92 8.41
N VAL A 369 5.42 1.65 7.91
CA VAL A 369 5.11 0.40 7.19
C VAL A 369 6.10 0.19 6.04
N TYR A 370 6.32 1.22 5.22
CA TYR A 370 7.25 1.16 4.09
C TYR A 370 8.69 0.95 4.54
N GLU A 371 9.16 1.72 5.52
CA GLU A 371 10.52 1.57 6.06
C GLU A 371 10.76 0.16 6.60
N GLN A 372 9.84 -0.39 7.39
CA GLN A 372 10.00 -1.75 7.94
C GLN A 372 9.98 -2.80 6.84
N ALA A 373 8.98 -2.76 5.95
CA ALA A 373 8.79 -3.78 4.93
C ALA A 373 9.89 -3.80 3.87
N PHE A 374 10.34 -2.61 3.42
CA PHE A 374 11.20 -2.48 2.25
C PHE A 374 12.59 -1.94 2.57
N ALA A 375 12.74 -0.95 3.44
CA ALA A 375 14.06 -0.41 3.77
C ALA A 375 14.83 -1.35 4.72
N VAL A 376 14.14 -1.90 5.74
CA VAL A 376 14.69 -2.88 6.68
C VAL A 376 14.51 -4.32 6.16
N SER A 377 13.75 -4.52 5.08
CA SER A 377 13.44 -5.84 4.52
C SER A 377 12.73 -6.78 5.50
N ASN A 378 11.97 -6.25 6.47
CA ASN A 378 11.17 -7.01 7.42
C ASN A 378 9.67 -6.81 7.13
N ILE A 379 9.12 -7.68 6.29
CA ILE A 379 7.72 -7.63 5.88
C ILE A 379 6.79 -7.94 7.05
N GLY A 380 7.15 -8.87 7.93
CA GLY A 380 6.38 -9.20 9.13
C GLY A 380 6.16 -7.98 10.01
N ALA A 381 7.21 -7.20 10.26
CA ALA A 381 7.12 -5.95 11.01
C ALA A 381 6.27 -4.90 10.29
N GLY A 382 6.45 -4.71 8.97
CA GLY A 382 5.62 -3.80 8.19
C GLY A 382 4.13 -4.17 8.22
N ALA A 383 3.82 -5.47 8.11
CA ALA A 383 2.46 -5.99 8.21
C ALA A 383 1.87 -5.78 9.62
N ALA A 384 2.67 -5.93 10.68
CA ALA A 384 2.25 -5.65 12.04
C ALA A 384 1.91 -4.15 12.25
N VAL A 385 2.70 -3.22 11.71
CA VAL A 385 2.35 -1.79 11.73
C VAL A 385 1.04 -1.55 10.95
N ALA A 386 0.82 -2.21 9.82
CA ALA A 386 -0.42 -2.11 9.06
C ALA A 386 -1.65 -2.62 9.85
N VAL A 387 -1.50 -3.69 10.64
CA VAL A 387 -2.55 -4.17 11.56
C VAL A 387 -2.84 -3.13 12.65
N VAL A 388 -1.81 -2.46 13.18
CA VAL A 388 -2.00 -1.37 14.15
C VAL A 388 -2.77 -0.20 13.53
N ILE A 389 -2.42 0.22 12.31
CA ILE A 389 -3.16 1.24 11.55
C ILE A 389 -4.64 0.85 11.41
N PHE A 390 -4.91 -0.39 11.01
CA PHE A 390 -6.27 -0.91 10.89
C PHE A 390 -7.02 -0.83 12.22
N ALA A 391 -6.41 -1.25 13.32
CA ALA A 391 -7.02 -1.19 14.65
C ALA A 391 -7.32 0.26 15.08
N CYS A 392 -6.39 1.20 14.84
CA CYS A 392 -6.60 2.62 15.12
C CYS A 392 -7.78 3.20 14.33
N LEU A 393 -7.88 2.90 13.03
CA LEU A 393 -8.96 3.39 12.17
C LEU A 393 -10.31 2.74 12.47
N LEU A 394 -10.31 1.46 12.83
CA LEU A 394 -11.52 0.76 13.28
C LEU A 394 -12.02 1.37 14.60
N LEU A 395 -11.13 1.60 15.55
CA LEU A 395 -11.46 2.27 16.81
C LEU A 395 -12.01 3.68 16.56
N PHE A 396 -11.34 4.47 15.72
CA PHE A 396 -11.80 5.80 15.33
C PHE A 396 -13.19 5.73 14.69
N SER A 397 -13.41 4.84 13.73
CA SER A 397 -14.70 4.71 13.02
C SER A 397 -15.82 4.32 13.98
N VAL A 398 -15.59 3.36 14.88
CA VAL A 398 -16.57 2.95 15.90
C VAL A 398 -16.91 4.11 16.84
N ILE A 399 -15.91 4.84 17.32
CA ILE A 399 -16.13 6.02 18.17
C ILE A 399 -16.90 7.09 17.40
N PHE A 400 -16.48 7.39 16.17
CA PHE A 400 -17.08 8.41 15.32
C PHE A 400 -18.57 8.13 15.09
N PHE A 401 -18.94 6.90 14.68
CA PHE A 401 -20.34 6.54 14.48
C PHE A 401 -21.15 6.57 15.78
N LYS A 402 -20.57 6.15 16.92
CA LYS A 402 -21.26 6.19 18.21
C LYS A 402 -21.56 7.61 18.69
N VAL A 403 -20.68 8.56 18.37
CA VAL A 403 -20.87 9.98 18.71
C VAL A 403 -21.83 10.64 17.73
N LEU A 404 -21.67 10.41 16.43
CA LEU A 404 -22.43 11.11 15.39
C LEU A 404 -23.84 10.54 15.16
N SER A 405 -24.10 9.24 15.40
CA SER A 405 -25.45 8.65 15.18
C SER A 405 -26.53 9.18 16.14
N ARG A 406 -26.21 10.17 16.98
CA ARG A 406 -27.16 10.81 17.90
C ARG A 406 -27.77 12.10 17.38
N GLU A 407 -27.24 12.74 16.34
CA GLU A 407 -27.70 14.08 15.93
C GLU A 407 -28.32 14.17 14.54
N GLU A 408 -28.17 13.17 13.67
CA GLU A 408 -28.85 13.17 12.38
C GLU A 408 -29.55 11.82 12.17
N GLY A 409 -30.88 11.86 12.29
CA GLY A 409 -31.71 10.86 11.64
C GLY A 409 -31.46 10.94 10.14
N LEU A 410 -30.78 9.92 9.63
CA LEU A 410 -31.25 9.33 8.38
C LEU A 410 -32.68 8.81 8.58
#